data_AF-A0A455U588-F1
#
_entry.id   AF-A0A455U588-F1
#
_cell.length_a   1.000
_cell.length_b   1.000
_cell.length_c   1.000
_cell.angle_alpha   90.00
_cell.angle_beta   90.00
_cell.angle_gamma   90.00
#
_symmetry.space_group_name_H-M   'P 1'
#
loop_
_entity.id
_entity.type
_entity.pdbx_description
1 polymer ?
#
loop_
_entity_poly.entity_id
_entity_poly.type
_entity_poly.pdbx_seq_one_letter_code
_entity_poly.pdbx_strand_id
1 'polypeptide(L)'
;MRLVSFNINGIRARLHQLQALIDTQQPDVIGLQETKVQDSEFPIADVEAMGYHVFYHGQKAIMALLYFAVRLLKKCFMASPTMKKMLNAA
;
A
#
# COMPACT_ATOMS: atom_id res chain seq x y z
N MET A 1 -0.57 -15.82 3.61
CA MET A 1 -1.69 -14.86 3.61
C MET A 1 -1.82 -14.25 4.99
N ARG A 2 -1.44 -12.98 5.15
CA ARG A 2 -1.48 -12.21 6.39
C ARG A 2 -2.21 -10.89 6.13
N LEU A 3 -3.21 -10.61 6.96
CA LEU A 3 -3.98 -9.38 6.93
C LEU A 3 -3.65 -8.58 8.19
N VAL A 4 -3.39 -7.28 8.02
CA VAL A 4 -3.08 -6.38 9.13
C VAL A 4 -4.05 -5.21 9.09
N SER A 5 -4.58 -4.85 10.25
CA SER A 5 -5.32 -3.61 10.46
C SER A 5 -4.44 -2.66 11.26
N PHE A 6 -4.25 -1.43 10.79
CA PHE A 6 -3.38 -0.45 11.42
C PHE A 6 -4.00 0.94 11.39
N ASN A 7 -4.32 1.46 12.58
CA ASN A 7 -4.73 2.85 12.72
C ASN A 7 -3.45 3.71 12.67
N ILE A 8 -3.27 4.40 11.54
CA ILE A 8 -2.05 5.17 11.29
C ILE A 8 -2.13 6.57 11.88
N ASN A 9 -3.33 7.12 12.14
CA ASN A 9 -3.50 8.47 12.69
C ASN A 9 -2.66 9.53 11.96
N GLY A 10 -2.86 9.64 10.64
CA GLY A 10 -2.19 10.56 9.74
C GLY A 10 -1.10 9.90 8.89
N ILE A 11 -1.43 9.50 7.67
CA ILE A 11 -0.50 8.72 6.82
C ILE A 11 0.73 9.52 6.39
N ARG A 12 0.56 10.79 5.96
CA ARG A 12 1.65 11.60 5.39
C ARG A 12 2.80 11.81 6.38
N ALA A 13 2.50 11.93 7.67
CA ALA A 13 3.50 12.09 8.72
C ALA A 13 4.15 10.75 9.16
N ARG A 14 3.60 9.61 8.74
CA ARG A 14 3.90 8.29 9.33
C ARG A 14 4.17 7.20 8.29
N LEU A 15 4.56 7.57 7.08
CA LEU A 15 5.01 6.62 6.04
C LEU A 15 6.12 5.70 6.56
N HIS A 16 7.01 6.20 7.41
CA HIS A 16 8.06 5.39 8.06
C HIS A 16 7.49 4.29 8.97
N GLN A 17 6.38 4.52 9.68
CA GLN A 17 5.73 3.52 10.52
C GLN A 17 5.06 2.44 9.66
N LEU A 18 4.46 2.86 8.54
CA LEU A 18 3.90 1.94 7.55
C LEU A 18 5.00 1.05 6.95
N GLN A 19 6.13 1.62 6.55
CA GLN A 19 7.28 0.86 6.05
C GLN A 19 7.80 -0.13 7.10
N ALA A 20 7.99 0.29 8.34
CA ALA A 20 8.44 -0.59 9.41
C ALA A 20 7.49 -1.77 9.65
N LEU A 21 6.17 -1.53 9.58
CA LEU A 21 5.16 -2.58 9.64
C LEU A 21 5.27 -3.55 8.48
N ILE A 22 5.46 -3.03 7.26
CA ILE A 22 5.67 -3.83 6.04
C ILE A 22 6.92 -4.70 6.17
N ASP A 23 8.03 -4.12 6.61
CA ASP A 23 9.31 -4.82 6.73
C ASP A 23 9.22 -5.95 7.74
N THR A 24 8.62 -5.68 8.90
CA THR A 24 8.51 -6.62 10.02
C THR A 24 7.49 -7.71 9.75
N GLN A 25 6.31 -7.34 9.26
CA GLN A 25 5.18 -8.26 9.17
C GLN A 25 4.92 -8.77 7.76
N GLN A 26 5.49 -8.18 6.72
CA GLN A 26 5.33 -8.63 5.32
C GLN A 26 3.86 -8.99 4.97
N PRO A 27 2.86 -8.15 5.30
CA PRO A 27 1.45 -8.48 5.11
C PRO A 27 1.09 -8.59 3.63
N ASP A 28 0.10 -9.41 3.32
CA ASP A 28 -0.48 -9.52 1.99
C ASP A 28 -1.56 -8.45 1.77
N VAL A 29 -2.24 -8.06 2.85
CA VAL A 29 -3.25 -7.00 2.90
C VAL A 29 -3.05 -6.11 4.14
N ILE A 30 -3.06 -4.79 3.95
CA ILE A 30 -3.05 -3.81 5.04
C ILE A 30 -4.30 -2.94 4.93
N GLY A 31 -5.13 -2.95 5.97
CA GLY A 31 -6.20 -1.98 6.20
C GLY A 31 -5.72 -0.80 7.05
N LEU A 32 -5.73 0.41 6.50
CA LEU A 32 -5.39 1.63 7.24
C LEU A 32 -6.63 2.38 7.71
N GLN A 33 -6.59 2.90 8.93
CA GLN A 33 -7.61 3.80 9.49
C GLN A 33 -7.01 5.15 9.88
N GLU A 34 -7.86 6.18 9.91
CA GLU A 34 -7.48 7.55 10.27
C GLU A 34 -6.30 8.09 9.43
N THR A 35 -6.32 7.94 8.10
CA THR A 35 -5.25 8.50 7.26
C THR A 35 -5.21 10.03 7.28
N LYS A 36 -6.32 10.68 7.68
CA LYS A 36 -6.46 12.13 7.89
C LYS A 36 -6.03 12.96 6.68
N VAL A 37 -6.38 12.48 5.49
CA VAL A 37 -6.02 13.09 4.22
C VAL A 37 -7.17 12.94 3.23
N GLN A 38 -7.39 13.97 2.40
CA GLN A 38 -8.36 13.92 1.32
C GLN A 38 -7.78 13.17 0.10
N ASP A 39 -8.63 12.67 -0.79
CA ASP A 39 -8.22 11.85 -1.94
C ASP A 39 -7.11 12.46 -2.80
N SER A 40 -7.17 13.77 -3.08
CA SER A 40 -6.16 14.46 -3.89
C SER A 40 -4.80 14.62 -3.23
N GLU A 41 -4.72 14.37 -1.92
CA GLU A 41 -3.48 14.49 -1.13
C GLU A 41 -2.96 13.12 -0.65
N PHE A 42 -3.61 12.02 -1.03
CA PHE A 42 -3.18 10.70 -0.60
C PHE A 42 -1.81 10.33 -1.22
N PRO A 43 -0.83 9.81 -0.44
CA PRO A 43 0.50 9.49 -0.94
C PRO A 43 0.54 8.18 -1.73
N ILE A 44 -0.10 8.14 -2.90
CA ILE A 44 -0.20 6.95 -3.76
C ILE A 44 1.19 6.44 -4.15
N ALA A 45 2.04 7.32 -4.67
CA ALA A 45 3.36 6.97 -5.17
C ALA A 45 4.25 6.35 -4.08
N ASP A 46 4.17 6.86 -2.84
CA ASP A 46 4.90 6.28 -1.72
C ASP A 46 4.42 4.86 -1.41
N VAL A 47 3.11 4.64 -1.33
CA VAL A 47 2.54 3.30 -1.06
C VAL A 47 2.85 2.31 -2.20
N GLU A 48 2.81 2.76 -3.45
CA GLU A 48 3.18 1.94 -4.61
C GLU A 48 4.67 1.59 -4.62
N ALA A 49 5.54 2.52 -4.23
CA ALA A 49 6.98 2.27 -4.08
C ALA A 49 7.27 1.21 -2.99
N MET A 50 6.40 1.09 -1.97
CA MET A 50 6.46 0.01 -0.97
C MET A 50 5.99 -1.36 -1.51
N GLY A 51 5.52 -1.43 -2.76
CA GLY A 51 5.12 -2.66 -3.42
C GLY A 51 3.64 -3.04 -3.25
N TYR A 52 2.80 -2.06 -2.94
CA TYR A 52 1.37 -2.25 -2.73
C TYR A 52 0.53 -1.41 -3.70
N HIS A 53 -0.47 -2.03 -4.31
CA HIS A 53 -1.57 -1.27 -4.92
C HIS A 53 -2.49 -0.72 -3.85
N VAL A 54 -3.12 0.42 -4.10
CA VAL A 54 -3.92 1.10 -3.10
C VAL A 54 -5.31 1.47 -3.64
N PHE A 55 -6.34 1.11 -2.86
CA PHE A 55 -7.68 1.66 -3.00
C PHE A 55 -7.89 2.64 -1.85
N TYR A 56 -8.49 3.79 -2.10
CA TYR A 56 -8.60 4.81 -1.06
C TYR A 56 -9.80 5.71 -1.26
N HIS A 57 -10.34 6.15 -0.14
CA HIS A 57 -11.34 7.20 -0.10
C HIS A 57 -11.23 7.95 1.23
N GLY A 58 -11.06 9.26 1.18
CA GLY A 58 -10.82 10.12 2.32
C GLY A 58 -11.30 11.53 2.09
N GLN A 59 -11.78 12.13 3.18
CA GLN A 59 -12.25 13.51 3.22
C GLN A 59 -11.42 14.30 4.24
N LYS A 60 -11.37 15.62 4.06
CA LYS A 60 -10.73 16.51 5.02
C LYS A 60 -11.49 16.39 6.36
N ALA A 61 -10.77 16.02 7.42
CA ALA A 61 -11.22 15.94 8.81
C ALA A 61 -12.04 14.71 9.28
N ILE A 62 -12.59 13.83 8.42
CA ILE A 62 -13.36 12.65 8.89
C ILE A 62 -12.93 11.36 8.16
N MET A 63 -12.90 10.27 8.95
CA MET A 63 -12.34 8.93 8.71
C MET A 63 -12.52 8.38 7.28
N ALA A 64 -11.39 8.33 6.56
CA ALA A 64 -11.17 7.45 5.43
C ALA A 64 -11.16 5.99 5.90
N LEU A 65 -12.10 5.17 5.45
CA LEU A 65 -12.09 3.73 5.66
C LEU A 65 -11.67 3.00 4.39
N LEU A 66 -10.69 2.11 4.59
CA LEU A 66 -10.26 1.01 3.74
C LEU A 66 -9.23 1.36 2.67
N TYR A 67 -7.98 1.22 3.08
CA TYR A 67 -6.87 0.98 2.18
C TYR A 67 -6.77 -0.52 1.98
N PHE A 68 -6.80 -1.01 0.74
CA PHE A 68 -6.37 -2.37 0.43
C PHE A 68 -5.01 -2.27 -0.21
N ALA A 69 -3.99 -2.53 0.58
CA ALA A 69 -2.63 -2.70 0.10
C ALA A 69 -2.46 -4.17 -0.32
N VAL A 70 -2.59 -4.52 -1.61
CA VAL A 70 -2.31 -5.90 -2.07
C VAL A 70 -0.86 -6.00 -2.49
N ARG A 71 -0.09 -6.84 -1.79
CA ARG A 71 1.29 -7.11 -2.17
C ARG A 71 1.32 -7.85 -3.51
N LEU A 72 1.95 -7.25 -4.52
CA LEU A 72 2.28 -7.98 -5.75
C LEU A 72 3.25 -9.12 -5.40
N LEU A 73 2.83 -10.36 -5.60
CA LEU A 73 3.72 -11.52 -5.57
C LEU A 73 4.68 -11.45 -6.79
N LYS A 74 5.69 -10.57 -6.74
CA LYS A 74 6.79 -10.55 -7.71
C LYS A 74 7.50 -11.91 -7.80
N LYS A 75 7.42 -12.74 -6.74
CA LYS A 75 8.02 -14.08 -6.69
C LYS A 75 7.47 -15.05 -7.75
N CYS A 76 6.18 -14.96 -8.14
CA CYS A 76 5.67 -15.78 -9.24
C CYS A 76 5.91 -15.14 -10.62
N PHE A 77 5.91 -13.82 -10.71
CA PHE A 77 5.98 -13.10 -12.00
C PHE A 77 7.38 -13.10 -12.62
N MET A 78 8.43 -13.04 -11.80
CA MET A 78 9.84 -12.94 -12.26
C MET A 78 10.49 -14.28 -12.59
N ALA A 79 9.84 -15.40 -12.27
CA ALA A 79 10.34 -16.75 -12.56
C ALA A 79 10.11 -17.18 -14.02
N SER A 80 9.22 -16.49 -14.75
CA SER A 80 8.95 -16.74 -16.17
C SER A 80 9.73 -15.77 -17.07
N PRO A 81 10.62 -16.27 -17.95
CA PRO A 81 11.30 -15.44 -18.95
C PRO A 81 10.33 -14.66 -19.86
N THR A 82 9.15 -15.21 -20.10
CA THR A 82 8.11 -14.63 -20.97
C THR A 82 7.49 -13.37 -20.36
N MET A 83 7.29 -13.36 -19.03
CA MET A 83 6.68 -12.23 -18.32
C MET A 83 7.65 -11.06 -18.12
N LYS A 84 8.96 -11.33 -17.98
CA LYS A 84 10.00 -10.29 -17.98
C LYS A 84 10.02 -9.49 -19.29
N LYS A 85 9.74 -10.14 -20.42
CA LYS A 85 9.65 -9.45 -21.72
C LYS A 85 8.46 -8.50 -21.81
N MET A 86 7.33 -8.83 -21.18
CA MET A 86 6.13 -7.99 -21.20
C MET A 86 6.27 -6.74 -20.32
N LEU A 87 6.99 -6.84 -19.19
CA LEU A 87 7.19 -5.71 -18.28
C LEU A 87 8.18 -4.67 -18.81
N ASN A 88 9.18 -5.09 -19.60
CA ASN A 88 10.17 -4.18 -20.19
C ASN A 88 9.73 -3.59 -21.55
N ALA A 89 8.52 -3.91 -22.00
CA ALA A 89 7.95 -3.44 -23.25
C ALA A 89 6.84 -2.38 -23.06
N ALA A 90 6.54 -2.02 -21.81
CA ALA A 90 5.67 -0.92 -21.40
C ALA A 90 6.53 0.19 -20.79
#